data_AF-A0A6B2CGW8-F1
#
_entry.id   AF-A0A6B2CGW8-F1
#
_cell.length_a   1.000
_cell.length_b   1.000
_cell.length_c   1.000
_cell.angle_alpha   90.00
_cell.angle_beta   90.00
_cell.angle_gamma   90.00
#
_symmetry.space_group_name_H-M   'P 1'
#
loop_
_entity.id
_entity.type
_entity.pdbx_description
1 polymer ?
#
loop_
_entity_poly.entity_id
_entity_poly.type
_entity_poly.pdbx_seq_one_letter_code
_entity_poly.pdbx_strand_id
1 'polypeptide(L)'
;MLSIKRAVIAERWRELLNQMNLYYLRILEEAVEKESELLKKGELTMEERLTLIYIEAIKRIISEELDLSYKPFKLLDVDDSIIGELKAIAETA
;
A
#
# COMPACT_ATOMS: atom_id res chain seq x y z
N MET A 1 34.53 9.15 19.64
CA MET A 1 33.30 9.90 19.96
C MET A 1 32.40 10.17 18.74
N LEU A 2 32.94 10.36 17.53
CA LEU A 2 32.15 10.48 16.28
C LEU A 2 31.38 9.19 15.87
N SER A 3 31.89 8.00 16.21
CA SER A 3 31.24 6.72 15.90
C SER A 3 29.92 6.50 16.67
N ILE A 4 29.87 6.92 17.94
CA ILE A 4 28.67 6.80 18.80
C ILE A 4 27.54 7.69 18.25
N LYS A 5 27.85 8.92 17.82
CA LYS A 5 26.86 9.82 17.22
C LYS A 5 26.28 9.27 15.91
N ARG A 6 27.11 8.64 15.07
CA ARG A 6 26.66 7.97 13.83
C ARG A 6 25.77 6.76 14.11
N ALA A 7 26.12 5.94 15.11
CA ALA A 7 25.33 4.78 15.51
C ALA A 7 23.93 5.18 16.01
N VAL A 8 23.83 6.24 16.83
CA VAL A 8 22.54 6.76 17.32
C VAL A 8 21.65 7.25 16.18
N ILE A 9 22.20 7.95 15.19
CA ILE A 9 21.42 8.42 14.03
C ILE A 9 20.93 7.23 13.19
N ALA A 10 21.78 6.22 12.96
CA ALA A 10 21.41 5.03 12.22
C ALA A 10 20.31 4.22 12.91
N GLU A 11 20.32 4.12 14.25
CA GLU A 11 19.28 3.42 14.99
C GLU A 11 17.93 4.13 14.88
N ARG A 12 17.90 5.46 15.06
CA ARG A 12 16.67 6.26 14.90
C ARG A 12 16.11 6.18 13.48
N TRP A 13 16.99 6.12 12.48
CA TRP A 13 16.58 5.89 11.10
C TRP A 13 15.96 4.52 10.90
N ARG A 14 16.55 3.46 11.48
CA ARG A 14 15.97 2.11 11.45
C ARG A 14 14.62 2.05 12.15
N GLU A 15 14.47 2.70 13.30
CA GLU A 15 13.20 2.79 14.01
C GLU A 15 12.12 3.46 13.16
N LEU A 16 12.45 4.59 12.52
CA LEU A 16 11.54 5.28 11.61
C LEU A 16 11.12 4.39 10.43
N LEU A 17 12.09 3.75 9.76
CA LEU A 17 11.82 2.82 8.67
C LEU A 17 10.91 1.67 9.11
N ASN A 18 11.14 1.10 10.30
CA ASN A 18 10.27 0.05 10.85
C ASN A 18 8.85 0.56 11.11
N GLN A 19 8.69 1.79 11.62
CA GLN A 19 7.37 2.39 11.84
C GLN A 19 6.62 2.59 10.52
N MET A 20 7.31 3.10 9.49
CA MET A 20 6.74 3.25 8.15
C MET A 20 6.33 1.90 7.56
N ASN A 21 7.20 0.89 7.67
CA ASN A 21 6.91 -0.46 7.17
C ASN A 21 5.69 -1.07 7.85
N LEU A 22 5.58 -0.95 9.18
CA LEU A 22 4.42 -1.42 9.94
C LEU A 22 3.13 -0.70 9.52
N TYR A 23 3.22 0.59 9.21
CA TYR A 23 2.07 1.36 8.73
C TYR A 23 1.60 0.87 7.35
N TYR A 24 2.54 0.68 6.41
CA TYR A 24 2.23 0.10 5.10
C TYR A 24 1.62 -1.30 5.20
N LEU A 25 2.15 -2.16 6.06
CA LEU A 25 1.60 -3.51 6.28
C LEU A 25 0.16 -3.47 6.80
N ARG A 26 -0.17 -2.54 7.70
CA ARG A 26 -1.55 -2.37 8.19
C ARG A 26 -2.51 -1.98 7.08
N ILE A 27 -2.14 -1.02 6.22
CA ILE A 27 -2.98 -0.63 5.09
C ILE A 27 -3.15 -1.82 4.13
N LEU A 28 -2.10 -2.62 3.91
CA LEU A 28 -2.17 -3.81 3.08
C LEU A 28 -3.12 -4.87 3.66
N GLU A 29 -3.09 -5.10 4.98
CA GLU A 29 -4.03 -5.99 5.68
C GLU A 29 -5.48 -5.53 5.47
N GLU A 30 -5.77 -4.25 5.72
CA GLU A 30 -7.11 -3.66 5.52
C GLU A 30 -7.59 -3.80 4.06
N ALA A 31 -6.70 -3.56 3.10
CA ALA A 31 -6.99 -3.70 1.68
C ALA A 31 -7.35 -5.15 1.29
N VAL A 32 -6.58 -6.13 1.79
CA VAL A 32 -6.82 -7.56 1.53
C VAL A 32 -8.10 -8.04 2.19
N GLU A 33 -8.38 -7.60 3.43
CA GLU A 33 -9.64 -7.90 4.11
C GLU A 33 -10.82 -7.36 3.30
N LYS A 34 -10.74 -6.10 2.86
CA LYS A 34 -11.82 -5.47 2.11
C LYS A 34 -12.06 -6.12 0.75
N GLU A 35 -10.99 -6.48 0.05
CA GLU A 35 -11.09 -7.26 -1.19
C GLU A 35 -11.80 -8.60 -0.95
N SER A 36 -11.41 -9.33 0.09
CA SER A 36 -12.02 -10.62 0.45
C SER A 36 -13.52 -10.49 0.76
N GLU A 37 -13.92 -9.42 1.47
CA GLU A 37 -15.34 -9.13 1.74
C GLU A 37 -16.14 -8.92 0.45
N LEU A 38 -15.61 -8.13 -0.48
CA LEU A 38 -16.29 -7.81 -1.74
C LEU A 38 -16.39 -9.04 -2.63
N LEU A 39 -15.29 -9.79 -2.80
CA LEU A 39 -15.28 -10.98 -3.66
C LEU A 39 -16.23 -12.09 -3.18
N LYS A 40 -16.59 -12.13 -1.89
CA LYS A 40 -17.58 -13.09 -1.35
C LYS A 40 -19.03 -12.76 -1.70
N LYS A 41 -19.35 -11.52 -2.12
CA LYS A 41 -20.73 -11.10 -2.40
C LYS A 41 -21.31 -11.66 -3.70
N GLY A 42 -20.47 -12.18 -4.59
CA GLY A 42 -20.90 -12.67 -5.91
C GLY A 42 -21.10 -11.52 -6.89
N GLU A 43 -22.29 -10.92 -6.92
CA GLU A 43 -22.57 -9.77 -7.78
C GLU A 43 -22.10 -8.46 -7.14
N LEU A 44 -21.29 -7.71 -7.88
CA LEU A 44 -20.74 -6.43 -7.45
C LEU A 44 -21.43 -5.27 -8.16
N THR A 45 -21.81 -4.27 -7.37
CA THR A 45 -22.21 -2.95 -7.87
C THR A 45 -21.05 -2.24 -8.56
N MET A 46 -21.34 -1.20 -9.33
CA MET A 46 -20.30 -0.39 -9.99
C MET A 46 -19.34 0.25 -8.98
N GLU A 47 -19.87 0.73 -7.85
CA GLU A 47 -19.08 1.33 -6.78
C GLU A 47 -18.12 0.31 -6.13
N GLU A 48 -18.58 -0.92 -5.90
CA GLU A 48 -17.73 -1.99 -5.36
C GLU A 48 -16.64 -2.42 -6.35
N ARG A 49 -16.93 -2.40 -7.65
CA ARG A 49 -15.91 -2.64 -8.68
C ARG A 49 -14.84 -1.56 -8.68
N LEU A 50 -15.25 -0.28 -8.59
CA LEU A 50 -14.31 0.84 -8.46
C LEU A 50 -13.48 0.69 -7.18
N THR A 51 -14.10 0.33 -6.06
CA THR A 51 -13.40 0.08 -4.80
C THR A 51 -12.31 -0.99 -4.95
N LEU A 52 -12.59 -2.09 -5.66
CA LEU A 52 -11.58 -3.12 -5.92
C LEU A 52 -10.42 -2.62 -6.79
N ILE A 53 -10.68 -1.74 -7.76
CA ILE A 53 -9.61 -1.12 -8.58
C ILE A 53 -8.69 -0.28 -7.70
N TYR A 54 -9.25 0.53 -6.80
CA TYR A 54 -8.45 1.31 -5.84
C TYR A 54 -7.67 0.42 -4.88
N ILE A 55 -8.27 -0.66 -4.38
CA ILE A 55 -7.57 -1.64 -3.55
C ILE A 55 -6.38 -2.25 -4.30
N GLU A 56 -6.57 -2.64 -5.56
CA GLU A 56 -5.50 -3.19 -6.38
C GLU A 56 -4.36 -2.18 -6.60
N ALA A 57 -4.70 -0.91 -6.87
CA ALA A 57 -3.72 0.18 -6.98
C ALA A 57 -2.93 0.39 -5.67
N ILE A 58 -3.61 0.40 -4.51
CA ILE A 58 -2.98 0.53 -3.19
C ILE A 58 -2.03 -0.64 -2.92
N LYS A 59 -2.45 -1.88 -3.19
CA LYS A 59 -1.60 -3.08 -3.02
C LYS A 59 -0.33 -2.99 -3.87
N ARG A 60 -0.44 -2.49 -5.10
CA ARG A 60 0.72 -2.26 -5.98
C ARG A 60 1.67 -1.20 -5.42
N ILE A 61 1.16 -0.04 -5.02
CA ILE A 61 1.97 1.04 -4.41
C ILE A 61 2.70 0.53 -3.18
N ILE A 62 2.00 -0.12 -2.25
CA ILE A 62 2.60 -0.63 -1.00
C ILE A 62 3.65 -1.69 -1.29
N SER A 63 3.41 -2.56 -2.27
CA SER A 63 4.39 -3.58 -2.63
C SER A 63 5.66 -2.98 -3.22
N GLU A 64 5.56 -1.87 -3.98
CA GLU A 64 6.70 -1.11 -4.47
C GLU A 64 7.47 -0.45 -3.31
N GLU A 65 6.78 0.20 -2.36
CA GLU A 65 7.40 0.85 -1.20
C GLU A 65 8.11 -0.13 -0.25
N LEU A 66 7.58 -1.35 -0.13
CA LEU A 66 8.12 -2.40 0.74
C LEU A 66 9.07 -3.38 0.04
N ASP A 67 9.34 -3.21 -1.26
CA ASP A 67 10.11 -4.16 -2.09
C ASP A 67 9.60 -5.61 -1.98
N LEU A 68 8.27 -5.76 -2.01
CA LEU A 68 7.60 -7.06 -1.94
C LEU A 68 7.29 -7.60 -3.33
N SER A 69 7.35 -8.93 -3.48
CA SER A 69 6.88 -9.56 -4.71
C SER A 69 5.35 -9.43 -4.82
N TYR A 70 4.88 -8.67 -5.80
CA TYR A 70 3.46 -8.47 -6.07
C TYR A 70 2.98 -9.31 -7.24
N LYS A 71 1.82 -9.96 -7.08
CA LYS A 71 1.11 -10.64 -8.17
C LYS A 71 -0.27 -10.01 -8.32
N PRO A 72 -0.53 -9.28 -9.41
CA PRO A 72 -1.81 -8.62 -9.59
C PRO A 72 -2.94 -9.64 -9.74
N PHE A 73 -4.11 -9.25 -9.25
CA PHE A 73 -5.32 -10.01 -9.44
C PHE A 73 -5.82 -9.81 -10.89
N LYS A 74 -5.75 -10.86 -11.70
CA LYS A 74 -5.97 -10.88 -13.16
C LYS A 74 -7.29 -10.28 -13.69
N LEU A 75 -8.23 -9.92 -12.82
CA LEU A 75 -9.57 -9.45 -13.17
C LEU A 75 -9.70 -7.92 -13.26
N LEU A 76 -8.69 -7.16 -12.84
CA LEU A 76 -8.77 -5.70 -12.75
C LEU A 76 -7.58 -5.08 -13.48
N ASP A 77 -7.89 -4.33 -14.54
CA ASP A 77 -6.89 -3.53 -15.25
C ASP A 77 -6.76 -2.20 -14.50
N VAL A 78 -5.73 -2.08 -13.67
CA VAL A 78 -5.43 -0.84 -12.96
C VAL A 78 -4.65 0.07 -13.89
N ASP A 79 -5.29 1.14 -14.34
CA ASP A 79 -4.63 2.19 -15.09
C ASP A 79 -3.60 2.91 -14.20
N ASP A 80 -2.41 3.17 -14.73
CA ASP A 80 -1.36 3.93 -14.05
C ASP A 80 -1.82 5.37 -13.72
N SER A 81 -2.85 5.90 -14.41
CA SER A 81 -3.49 7.17 -14.05
C SER A 81 -4.06 7.18 -12.63
N ILE A 82 -4.70 6.09 -12.20
CA ILE A 82 -5.29 5.93 -10.85
C ILE A 82 -4.18 5.91 -9.79
N ILE A 83 -3.04 5.28 -10.10
CA ILE A 83 -1.86 5.29 -9.23
C ILE A 83 -1.34 6.72 -9.08
N GLY A 84 -1.29 7.48 -10.18
CA GLY A 84 -0.91 8.89 -10.16
C GLY A 84 -1.83 9.74 -9.28
N GLU A 85 -3.15 9.56 -9.39
CA GLU A 85 -4.14 10.26 -8.56
C GLU A 85 -3.98 9.95 -7.07
N LEU A 86 -3.81 8.66 -6.71
CA LEU A 86 -3.60 8.25 -5.33
C LEU A 86 -2.32 8.84 -4.73
N LYS A 87 -1.23 8.86 -5.49
CA LYS A 87 0.03 9.49 -5.06
C LYS A 87 -0.16 11.00 -4.85
N ALA A 88 -0.84 11.68 -5.76
CA ALA A 88 -1.13 13.11 -5.63
C ALA A 88 -1.97 13.43 -4.38
N ILE A 89 -2.97 12.61 -4.05
CA ILE A 89 -3.77 12.76 -2.83
C ILE A 89 -2.86 12.68 -1.59
N ALA A 90 -1.99 11.67 -1.53
CA ALA A 90 -1.07 11.47 -0.41
C ALA A 90 -0.07 12.62 -0.23
N GLU A 91 0.32 13.30 -1.31
CA GLU A 91 1.24 14.45 -1.27
C GLU A 91 0.57 15.75 -0.81
N THR A 92 -0.76 15.81 -0.83
CA THR A 92 -1.55 17.01 -0.42
C THR A 92 -2.10 16.95 0.99
N ALA A 93 -1.97 15.80 1.69
CA ALA A 93 -2.42 15.57 3.06
C ALA A 93 -1.33 15.91 4.10
#